data_AF-A0A5M5BZF7-F1
#
_entry.id   AF-A0A5M5BZF7-F1
#
_cell.length_a   1.000
_cell.length_b   1.000
_cell.length_c   1.000
_cell.angle_alpha   90.00
_cell.angle_beta   90.00
_cell.angle_gamma   90.00
#
_symmetry.space_group_name_H-M   'P 1'
#
loop_
_entity.id
_entity.type
_entity.pdbx_description
1 polymer ?
#
loop_
_entity_poly.entity_id
_entity_poly.type
_entity_poly.pdbx_seq_one_letter_code
_entity_poly.pdbx_strand_id
1 'polypeptide(L)'
;MILNERDARHEHILQVARQMMTAARTAPKGKGIDIIEVALITDEEIKQLSDTMIAMVEEHGMKFFLRDADNILSAECVVLIGTREQTQGLNCGHCGFATCAGRTDGVPCALNSIDVGIA
;
A
#
# COMPACT_ATOMS: atom_id res chain seq x y z
N MET A 1 -25.22 -2.54 -29.72
CA MET A 1 -24.95 -1.64 -28.58
C MET A 1 -23.46 -1.30 -28.62
N ILE A 2 -23.10 -0.03 -28.60
CA ILE A 2 -21.71 0.42 -28.52
C ILE A 2 -21.54 1.00 -27.11
N LEU A 3 -20.62 0.44 -26.32
CA LEU A 3 -20.24 0.97 -25.01
C LEU A 3 -18.92 1.73 -25.17
N ASN A 4 -18.92 3.02 -24.89
CA ASN A 4 -17.69 3.82 -24.86
C ASN A 4 -16.94 3.52 -23.55
N GLU A 5 -15.62 3.38 -23.59
CA GLU A 5 -14.86 3.04 -22.39
C GLU A 5 -14.99 4.15 -21.34
N ARG A 6 -15.12 5.42 -21.74
CA ARG A 6 -15.22 6.56 -20.82
C ARG A 6 -16.47 6.50 -19.96
N ASP A 7 -17.55 5.95 -20.51
CA ASP A 7 -18.85 5.85 -19.83
C ASP A 7 -18.86 4.71 -18.79
N ALA A 8 -17.97 3.71 -18.96
CA ALA A 8 -17.88 2.54 -18.08
C ALA A 8 -16.57 2.47 -17.26
N ARG A 9 -15.62 3.38 -17.50
CA ARG A 9 -14.27 3.33 -16.94
C ARG A 9 -14.27 3.28 -15.42
N HIS A 10 -15.12 4.11 -14.80
CA HIS A 10 -15.21 4.20 -13.36
C HIS A 10 -15.69 2.89 -12.72
N GLU A 11 -16.76 2.28 -13.23
CA GLU A 11 -17.22 0.98 -12.72
C GLU A 11 -16.16 -0.11 -12.94
N HIS A 12 -15.54 -0.11 -14.12
CA HIS A 12 -14.53 -1.11 -14.47
C HIS A 12 -13.30 -1.03 -13.57
N ILE A 13 -12.79 0.17 -13.28
CA ILE A 13 -11.61 0.32 -12.42
C ILE A 13 -11.92 -0.06 -10.97
N LEU A 14 -13.13 0.20 -10.47
CA LEU A 14 -13.54 -0.30 -9.14
C LEU A 14 -13.58 -1.83 -9.09
N GLN A 15 -14.02 -2.48 -10.17
CA GLN A 15 -13.96 -3.94 -10.27
C GLN A 15 -12.51 -4.46 -10.27
N VAL A 16 -11.63 -3.85 -11.07
CA VAL A 16 -10.20 -4.18 -11.10
C VAL A 16 -9.57 -4.00 -9.72
N ALA A 17 -9.85 -2.88 -9.04
CA ALA A 17 -9.33 -2.61 -7.70
C ALA A 17 -9.74 -3.70 -6.71
N ARG A 18 -11.02 -4.11 -6.67
CA ARG A 18 -11.48 -5.22 -5.80
C ARG A 18 -10.77 -6.54 -6.09
N GLN A 19 -10.50 -6.83 -7.37
CA GLN A 19 -9.73 -8.01 -7.77
C GLN A 19 -8.28 -7.91 -7.28
N MET A 20 -7.64 -6.75 -7.43
CA MET A 20 -6.28 -6.50 -6.92
C MET A 20 -6.20 -6.65 -5.41
N MET A 21 -7.20 -6.14 -4.66
CA MET A 21 -7.25 -6.31 -3.20
C MET A 21 -7.30 -7.80 -2.80
N THR A 22 -8.10 -8.59 -3.53
CA THR A 22 -8.20 -10.04 -3.32
C THR A 22 -6.90 -10.75 -3.67
N ALA A 23 -6.28 -10.39 -4.79
CA ALA A 23 -4.99 -10.95 -5.22
C ALA A 23 -3.89 -10.66 -4.19
N ALA A 24 -3.77 -9.41 -3.72
CA ALA A 24 -2.80 -9.03 -2.70
C ALA A 24 -2.98 -9.84 -1.41
N ARG A 25 -4.22 -10.00 -0.94
CA ARG A 25 -4.55 -10.79 0.26
C ARG A 25 -4.20 -12.27 0.11
N THR A 26 -4.48 -12.86 -1.05
CA THR A 26 -4.32 -14.30 -1.28
C THR A 26 -2.92 -14.71 -1.74
N ALA A 27 -2.08 -13.75 -2.17
CA ALA A 27 -0.71 -14.03 -2.57
C ALA A 27 0.10 -14.70 -1.44
N PRO A 28 1.07 -15.58 -1.76
CA PRO A 28 1.88 -16.26 -0.75
C PRO A 28 2.67 -15.23 0.06
N LYS A 29 2.72 -15.42 1.39
CA LYS A 29 3.47 -14.59 2.33
C LYS A 29 4.50 -15.40 3.10
N GLY A 30 5.50 -14.73 3.65
CA GLY A 30 6.51 -15.25 4.55
C GLY A 30 5.82 -16.03 5.67
N LYS A 31 6.11 -17.32 5.74
CA LYS A 31 5.51 -18.26 6.69
C LYS A 31 3.97 -18.34 6.66
N GLY A 32 3.34 -17.87 5.59
CA GLY A 32 1.87 -17.78 5.49
C GLY A 32 1.26 -16.81 6.50
N ILE A 33 2.04 -15.89 7.07
CA ILE A 33 1.53 -14.91 8.03
C ILE A 33 1.03 -13.70 7.27
N ASP A 34 -0.27 -13.46 7.40
CA ASP A 34 -0.92 -12.33 6.77
C ASP A 34 -0.89 -11.09 7.68
N ILE A 35 -0.23 -10.05 7.22
CA ILE A 35 -0.01 -8.80 7.96
C ILE A 35 -0.43 -7.56 7.17
N ILE A 36 -0.96 -7.74 5.96
CA ILE A 36 -1.28 -6.60 5.11
C ILE A 36 -2.64 -6.02 5.51
N GLU A 37 -2.80 -4.73 5.29
CA GLU A 37 -4.08 -4.04 5.30
C GLU A 37 -4.28 -3.42 3.92
N VAL A 38 -5.48 -3.59 3.37
CA VAL A 38 -5.79 -3.15 2.01
C VAL A 38 -7.07 -2.34 2.02
N ALA A 39 -7.01 -1.12 1.48
CA ALA A 39 -8.14 -0.22 1.33
C ALA A 39 -8.26 0.27 -0.11
N LEU A 40 -9.50 0.49 -0.56
CA LEU A 40 -9.81 1.18 -1.80
C LEU A 40 -10.30 2.58 -1.45
N ILE A 41 -9.68 3.58 -2.06
CA ILE A 41 -10.00 5.00 -1.88
C ILE A 41 -10.57 5.51 -3.20
N THR A 42 -11.72 6.17 -3.16
CA THR A 42 -12.44 6.70 -4.32
C THR A 42 -12.89 8.13 -4.06
N ASP A 43 -13.34 8.82 -5.10
CA ASP A 43 -14.12 10.07 -5.00
C ASP A 43 -13.50 11.13 -4.06
N GLU A 44 -14.25 11.60 -3.06
CA GLU A 44 -13.85 12.68 -2.16
C GLU A 44 -12.71 12.26 -1.22
N GLU A 45 -12.60 10.98 -0.88
CA GLU A 45 -11.52 10.46 -0.03
C GLU A 45 -10.15 10.53 -0.72
N ILE A 46 -10.08 10.55 -2.05
CA ILE A 46 -8.81 10.81 -2.78
C ILE A 46 -8.29 12.22 -2.45
N LYS A 47 -9.19 13.21 -2.37
CA LYS A 47 -8.81 14.56 -1.97
C LYS A 47 -8.32 14.58 -0.52
N GLN A 48 -8.97 13.86 0.39
CA GLN A 48 -8.53 13.77 1.79
C GLN A 48 -7.13 13.14 1.90
N LEU A 49 -6.84 12.12 1.09
CA LEU A 49 -5.50 11.53 1.01
C LEU A 49 -4.47 12.54 0.49
N SER A 50 -4.81 13.29 -0.57
CA SER A 50 -3.95 14.34 -1.14
C SER A 50 -3.65 15.44 -0.11
N ASP A 51 -4.67 15.96 0.58
CA ASP A 51 -4.53 16.97 1.62
C ASP A 51 -3.61 16.46 2.77
N THR A 52 -3.74 15.18 3.14
CA THR A 52 -2.88 14.53 4.15
C THR A 52 -1.43 14.46 3.68
N MET A 53 -1.19 14.08 2.43
CA MET A 53 0.16 14.03 1.85
C MET A 53 0.81 15.42 1.80
N ILE A 54 0.03 16.48 1.53
CA ILE A 54 0.52 17.86 1.58
C ILE A 54 0.94 18.24 3.00
N ALA A 55 0.14 17.90 4.01
CA ALA A 55 0.49 18.17 5.41
C ALA A 55 1.77 17.46 5.86
N MET A 56 2.03 16.24 5.37
CA MET A 56 3.28 15.49 5.64
C MET A 56 4.55 16.21 5.15
N VAL A 57 4.44 17.14 4.20
CA VAL A 57 5.59 17.94 3.73
C VAL A 57 6.06 18.90 4.83
N GLU A 58 5.13 19.46 5.60
CA GLU A 58 5.47 20.35 6.71
C GLU A 58 6.19 19.57 7.82
N GLU A 59 5.76 18.33 8.07
CA GLU A 59 6.34 17.47 9.11
C GLU A 59 7.73 16.93 8.72
N HIS A 60 7.90 16.50 7.47
CA HIS A 60 9.09 15.74 7.07
C HIS A 60 10.04 16.50 6.14
N GLY A 61 9.65 17.65 5.59
CA GLY A 61 10.43 18.43 4.62
C GLY A 61 10.60 17.77 3.26
N MET A 62 9.90 16.66 3.01
CA MET A 62 10.05 15.82 1.82
C MET A 62 9.14 16.28 0.68
N LYS A 63 9.69 17.10 -0.23
CA LYS A 63 8.92 17.73 -1.33
C LYS A 63 8.29 16.76 -2.33
N PHE A 64 8.71 15.49 -2.37
CA PHE A 64 8.09 14.52 -3.29
C PHE A 64 6.62 14.25 -2.95
N PHE A 65 6.21 14.44 -1.69
CA PHE A 65 4.80 14.31 -1.31
C PHE A 65 3.91 15.34 -2.03
N LEU A 66 4.39 16.55 -2.31
CA LEU A 66 3.60 17.54 -3.07
C LEU A 66 3.28 17.05 -4.48
N ARG A 67 4.28 16.49 -5.16
CA ARG A 67 4.11 15.92 -6.51
C ARG A 67 3.13 14.75 -6.47
N ASP A 68 3.30 13.85 -5.51
CA ASP A 68 2.49 12.63 -5.44
C ASP A 68 1.05 12.94 -5.00
N ALA A 69 0.86 13.94 -4.13
CA ALA A 69 -0.45 14.44 -3.73
C ALA A 69 -1.23 15.01 -4.91
N ASP A 70 -0.57 15.75 -5.80
CA ASP A 70 -1.19 16.30 -7.02
C ASP A 70 -1.53 15.17 -8.02
N ASN A 71 -0.63 14.21 -8.19
CA ASN A 71 -0.81 13.09 -9.12
C ASN A 71 -2.06 12.26 -8.80
N ILE A 72 -2.32 11.96 -7.52
CA ILE A 72 -3.45 11.10 -7.13
C ILE A 72 -4.81 11.76 -7.37
N LEU A 73 -4.90 13.10 -7.45
CA LEU A 73 -6.16 13.80 -7.77
C LEU A 73 -6.68 13.48 -9.18
N SER A 74 -5.81 12.99 -10.06
CA SER A 74 -6.18 12.53 -11.41
C SER A 74 -6.52 11.04 -11.47
N ALA A 75 -6.43 10.31 -10.36
CA ALA A 75 -6.75 8.89 -10.29
C ALA A 75 -8.26 8.67 -10.13
N GLU A 76 -8.80 7.64 -10.79
CA GLU A 76 -10.18 7.21 -10.57
C GLU A 76 -10.37 6.51 -9.21
N CYS A 77 -9.33 5.81 -8.75
CA CYS A 77 -9.27 5.19 -7.44
C CYS A 77 -7.82 4.92 -7.04
N VAL A 78 -7.57 4.78 -5.74
CA VAL A 78 -6.26 4.39 -5.19
C VAL A 78 -6.43 3.13 -4.35
N VAL A 79 -5.65 2.08 -4.65
CA VAL A 79 -5.53 0.91 -3.78
C VAL A 79 -4.36 1.14 -2.82
N LEU A 80 -4.69 1.37 -1.55
CA LEU A 80 -3.69 1.57 -0.50
C LEU A 80 -3.39 0.22 0.17
N ILE A 81 -2.11 -0.16 0.21
CA ILE A 81 -1.63 -1.38 0.87
C ILE A 81 -0.61 -0.97 1.94
N GLY A 82 -0.91 -1.31 3.19
CA GLY A 82 0.00 -1.16 4.32
C GLY A 82 0.34 -2.52 4.94
N THR A 83 1.38 -2.57 5.78
CA THR A 83 1.72 -3.76 6.56
C THR A 83 1.81 -3.44 8.04
N ARG A 84 1.48 -4.43 8.88
CA ARG A 84 1.68 -4.35 10.33
C ARG A 84 3.02 -4.96 10.71
N GLU A 85 3.64 -4.44 11.77
CA GLU A 85 4.86 -5.05 12.28
C GLU A 85 4.57 -6.41 12.92
N GLN A 86 5.33 -7.42 12.49
CA GLN A 86 5.24 -8.79 12.99
C GLN A 86 6.63 -9.43 13.04
N THR A 87 6.92 -10.15 14.12
CA THR A 87 8.15 -10.94 14.24
C THR A 87 7.99 -12.26 13.49
N GLN A 88 8.84 -12.47 12.48
CA GLN A 88 8.80 -13.66 11.61
C GLN A 88 9.53 -14.87 12.22
N GLY A 89 10.56 -14.64 13.04
CA GLY A 89 11.33 -15.72 13.69
C GLY A 89 12.21 -16.55 12.74
N LEU A 90 12.49 -16.04 11.53
CA LEU A 90 13.32 -16.73 10.54
C LEU A 90 14.83 -16.55 10.77
N ASN A 91 15.23 -15.55 11.55
CA ASN A 91 16.63 -15.19 11.79
C ASN A 91 17.45 -15.07 10.48
N CYS A 92 16.84 -14.49 9.44
CA CYS A 92 17.37 -14.51 8.08
C CYS A 92 18.42 -13.43 7.77
N GLY A 93 18.70 -12.49 8.68
CA GLY A 93 19.68 -11.42 8.47
C GLY A 93 19.28 -10.29 7.52
N HIS A 94 18.13 -10.35 6.82
CA HIS A 94 17.80 -9.41 5.74
C HIS A 94 17.55 -7.96 6.22
N CYS A 95 17.21 -7.78 7.50
CA CYS A 95 17.08 -6.46 8.14
C CYS A 95 18.36 -6.02 8.87
N GLY A 96 19.49 -6.72 8.69
CA GLY A 96 20.76 -6.42 9.32
C GLY A 96 20.99 -7.03 10.71
N PHE A 97 20.01 -7.76 11.26
CA PHE A 97 20.10 -8.39 12.58
C PHE A 97 20.27 -9.91 12.49
N ALA A 98 21.15 -10.48 13.32
CA ALA A 98 21.41 -11.92 13.36
C ALA A 98 20.19 -12.74 13.78
N THR A 99 19.35 -12.22 14.68
CA THR A 99 18.11 -12.87 15.11
C THR A 99 16.95 -11.89 15.10
N CYS A 100 15.73 -12.38 14.89
CA CYS A 100 14.54 -11.54 14.95
C CYS A 100 14.28 -11.00 16.35
N ALA A 101 14.63 -11.76 17.40
CA ALA A 101 14.52 -11.31 18.79
C ALA A 101 15.53 -10.22 19.16
N GLY A 102 16.66 -10.15 18.46
CA GLY A 102 17.66 -9.09 18.63
C GLY A 102 17.43 -7.86 17.77
N ARG A 103 16.32 -7.80 17.00
CA ARG A 103 15.98 -6.62 16.19
C ARG A 103 15.62 -5.47 17.11
N THR A 104 16.23 -4.31 16.88
CA THR A 104 15.91 -3.08 17.62
C THR A 104 14.47 -2.64 17.34
N ASP A 105 13.76 -2.24 18.40
CA ASP A 105 12.40 -1.70 18.30
C ASP A 105 12.34 -0.52 17.32
N GLY A 106 11.29 -0.49 16.49
CA GLY A 106 11.10 0.51 15.45
C GLY A 106 11.88 0.26 14.15
N VAL A 107 12.81 -0.70 14.11
CA VAL A 107 13.42 -1.12 12.85
C VAL A 107 12.53 -2.16 12.18
N PRO A 108 11.98 -1.88 10.99
CA PRO A 108 11.04 -2.78 10.35
C PRO A 108 11.71 -4.08 9.92
N CYS A 109 10.96 -5.19 10.00
CA CYS A 109 11.37 -6.42 9.35
C CYS A 109 11.40 -6.24 7.83
N ALA A 110 12.51 -6.57 7.18
CA ALA A 110 12.62 -6.47 5.72
C ALA A 110 11.51 -7.24 4.99
N LEU A 111 11.13 -8.43 5.49
CA LEU A 111 10.03 -9.22 4.91
C LEU A 111 8.69 -8.50 5.04
N ASN A 112 8.39 -7.90 6.19
CA ASN A 112 7.13 -7.18 6.37
C ASN A 112 7.03 -5.95 5.45
N SER A 113 8.17 -5.37 5.04
CA SER A 113 8.21 -4.20 4.15
C SER A 113 8.11 -4.55 2.67
N ILE A 114 8.51 -5.76 2.26
CA ILE A 114 8.56 -6.14 0.83
C ILE A 114 7.49 -7.17 0.44
N ASP A 115 6.99 -7.95 1.40
CA ASP A 115 6.06 -9.04 1.16
C ASP A 115 4.60 -8.56 1.18
N VAL A 116 4.33 -7.56 0.34
CA VAL A 116 3.00 -6.96 0.18
C VAL A 116 2.10 -7.75 -0.78
N GLY A 117 2.64 -8.75 -1.47
CA GLY A 117 1.87 -9.64 -2.34
C GLY A 117 1.37 -8.99 -3.63
N ILE A 118 2.01 -7.91 -4.09
CA ILE A 118 1.73 -7.27 -5.38
C ILE A 118 2.62 -7.92 -6.43
N ALA A 119 2.10 -8.94 -7.12
CA ALA A 119 2.70 -9.48 -8.35
C ALA A 119 1.95 -8.91 -9.56
#